data_AF-A0A327YIR7-F1
#
_entry.id   AF-A0A327YIR7-F1
#
_cell.length_a   1.000
_cell.length_b   1.000
_cell.length_c   1.000
_cell.angle_alpha   90.00
_cell.angle_beta   90.00
_cell.angle_gamma   90.00
#
_symmetry.space_group_name_H-M   'P 1'
#
loop_
_entity.id
_entity.type
_entity.pdbx_description
1 polymer ?
#
loop_
_entity_poly.entity_id
_entity_poly.type
_entity_poly.pdbx_seq_one_letter_code
_entity_poly.pdbx_strand_id
1 'polypeptide(L)'
;MNENVWEFMGIQRTDQTESDRLLTSIMNRMMSSLSHFTNLYPSDFSSFAEMVKYGKAINNDHSYFWDWMDEYGIGYIKTIGKTTLPDTEETLNFLSYRQLLLEMDIENGIASNLFLSISELLTAVNEFIRVHLEPAVTYVEHDFGIFEEPIICQGKLNSEQENIEWEFLLSPADLQQGFCYKFY
;
A
#
# COMPACT_ATOMS: atom_id res chain seq x y z
N MET A 1 21.34 10.80 3.60
CA MET A 1 20.10 11.51 3.96
C MET A 1 19.15 10.41 4.41
N ASN A 2 18.72 10.39 5.68
CA ASN A 2 17.71 9.43 6.14
C ASN A 2 16.37 9.94 5.64
N GLU A 3 16.09 9.73 4.36
CA GLU A 3 14.74 9.88 3.85
C GLU A 3 13.88 8.89 4.62
N ASN A 4 12.78 9.39 5.19
CA ASN A 4 11.81 8.53 5.81
C ASN A 4 11.37 7.50 4.76
N VAL A 5 11.51 6.20 5.01
CA VAL A 5 11.14 5.14 4.05
C VAL A 5 9.72 5.35 3.50
N TRP A 6 8.83 5.90 4.32
CA TRP A 6 7.47 6.26 3.93
C TRP A 6 7.41 7.38 2.88
N GLU A 7 8.25 8.40 2.98
CA GLU A 7 8.31 9.49 2.00
C GLU A 7 8.73 8.97 0.62
N PHE A 8 9.75 8.11 0.56
CA PHE A 8 10.16 7.45 -0.69
C PHE A 8 9.06 6.56 -1.28
N MET A 9 8.27 5.91 -0.42
CA MET A 9 7.08 5.15 -0.79
C MET A 9 5.88 6.04 -1.18
N GLY A 10 6.02 7.38 -1.10
CA GLY A 10 4.96 8.34 -1.43
C GLY A 10 3.88 8.46 -0.36
N ILE A 11 4.21 8.18 0.90
CA ILE A 11 3.29 8.12 2.03
C ILE A 11 3.69 9.15 3.07
N GLN A 12 2.75 10.04 3.40
CA GLN A 12 2.88 10.94 4.54
C GLN A 12 2.39 10.23 5.79
N ARG A 13 3.31 9.64 6.55
CA ARG A 13 3.05 8.96 7.82
C ARG A 13 3.69 9.73 8.97
N THR A 14 2.97 9.81 10.09
CA THR A 14 3.54 10.18 11.39
C THR A 14 3.40 8.99 12.33
N ASP A 15 4.48 8.56 12.97
CA ASP A 15 4.44 7.45 13.93
C ASP A 15 3.82 7.93 15.24
N GLN A 16 2.58 7.48 15.52
CA GLN A 16 1.82 7.90 16.68
C GLN A 16 1.92 6.91 17.84
N THR A 17 2.08 5.63 17.53
CA THR A 17 2.09 4.52 18.48
C THR A 17 3.45 3.80 18.49
N GLU A 18 3.69 2.95 19.48
CA GLU A 18 4.90 2.10 19.50
C GLU A 18 4.86 1.08 18.35
N SER A 19 3.66 0.57 18.04
CA SER A 19 3.42 -0.32 16.90
C SER A 19 3.73 0.36 15.56
N ASP A 20 3.45 1.66 15.42
CA ASP A 20 3.84 2.43 14.24
C ASP A 20 5.37 2.51 14.10
N ARG A 21 6.08 2.77 15.20
CA ARG A 21 7.56 2.84 15.20
C ARG A 21 8.18 1.49 14.85
N LEU A 22 7.62 0.41 15.39
CA LEU A 22 8.04 -0.95 15.07
C LEU A 22 7.82 -1.27 13.60
N LEU A 23 6.65 -0.92 13.05
CA LEU A 23 6.37 -1.07 11.62
C LEU A 23 7.35 -0.23 10.77
N THR A 24 7.62 1.02 11.13
CA THR A 24 8.61 1.86 10.45
C THR A 24 10.00 1.22 10.49
N SER A 25 10.41 0.63 11.61
CA SER A 25 11.68 -0.13 11.72
C SER A 25 11.73 -1.33 10.77
N ILE A 26 10.65 -2.13 10.72
CA ILE A 26 10.52 -3.27 9.81
C ILE A 26 10.63 -2.82 8.34
N MET A 27 9.94 -1.75 7.97
CA MET A 27 9.93 -1.23 6.59
C MET A 27 11.28 -0.65 6.18
N ASN A 28 12.00 0.01 7.09
CA ASN A 28 13.37 0.46 6.84
C ASN A 28 14.32 -0.73 6.61
N ARG A 29 14.19 -1.80 7.41
CA ARG A 29 14.99 -3.03 7.23
C ARG A 29 14.68 -3.69 5.90
N MET A 30 13.40 -3.85 5.57
CA MET A 30 12.92 -4.37 4.29
C MET A 30 13.52 -3.62 3.10
N MET A 31 13.45 -2.28 3.12
CA MET A 31 14.01 -1.45 2.04
C MET A 31 15.53 -1.58 1.96
N SER A 32 16.22 -1.51 3.09
CA SER A 32 17.68 -1.62 3.15
C SER A 32 18.17 -2.97 2.62
N SER A 33 17.49 -4.06 2.98
CA SER A 33 17.80 -5.40 2.48
C SER A 33 17.49 -5.52 0.99
N LEU A 34 16.34 -5.01 0.53
CA LEU A 34 15.99 -5.02 -0.88
C LEU A 34 17.07 -4.32 -1.71
N SER A 35 17.50 -3.12 -1.28
CA SER A 35 18.56 -2.37 -1.95
C SER A 35 19.90 -3.09 -1.94
N HIS A 36 20.27 -3.75 -0.84
CA HIS A 36 21.49 -4.53 -0.75
C HIS A 36 21.52 -5.69 -1.75
N PHE A 37 20.43 -6.45 -1.85
CA PHE A 37 20.36 -7.63 -2.71
C PHE A 37 20.19 -7.30 -4.20
N THR A 38 19.50 -6.20 -4.50
CA THR A 38 19.19 -5.82 -5.88
C THR A 38 20.17 -4.80 -6.45
N ASN A 39 21.00 -4.20 -5.58
CA ASN A 39 21.86 -3.06 -5.90
C ASN A 39 21.08 -1.86 -6.46
N LEU A 40 19.82 -1.69 -6.01
CA LEU A 40 18.94 -0.59 -6.37
C LEU A 40 18.69 0.26 -5.13
N TYR A 41 19.26 1.47 -5.10
CA TYR A 41 19.18 2.35 -3.93
C TYR A 41 18.06 3.39 -4.11
N PRO A 42 17.27 3.71 -3.06
CA PRO A 42 16.18 4.68 -3.15
C PRO A 42 16.61 6.03 -3.73
N SER A 43 17.83 6.46 -3.42
CA SER A 43 18.42 7.72 -3.91
C SER A 43 18.57 7.81 -5.42
N ASP A 44 18.55 6.67 -6.13
CA ASP A 44 18.70 6.61 -7.57
C ASP A 44 17.34 6.78 -8.30
N PHE A 45 16.24 6.85 -7.56
CA PHE A 45 14.88 6.90 -8.10
C PHE A 45 14.10 8.09 -7.54
N SER A 46 13.21 8.65 -8.35
CA SER A 46 12.31 9.72 -7.89
C SER A 46 11.15 9.20 -7.03
N SER A 47 10.86 7.91 -7.11
CA SER A 47 9.78 7.26 -6.35
C SER A 47 9.97 5.75 -6.26
N PHE A 48 9.34 5.14 -5.26
CA PHE A 48 9.30 3.68 -5.15
C PHE A 48 8.67 2.98 -6.37
N ALA A 49 7.64 3.58 -6.98
CA ALA A 49 7.01 3.04 -8.18
C ALA A 49 7.96 3.01 -9.38
N GLU A 50 8.84 4.02 -9.51
CA GLU A 50 9.89 4.03 -10.54
C GLU A 50 10.92 2.93 -10.29
N MET A 51 11.35 2.72 -9.04
CA MET A 51 12.27 1.65 -8.66
C MET A 51 11.70 0.27 -9.02
N VAL A 52 10.42 0.01 -8.75
CA VAL A 52 9.75 -1.26 -9.12
C VAL A 52 9.75 -1.48 -10.63
N LYS A 53 9.38 -0.45 -11.42
CA LYS A 53 9.40 -0.52 -12.89
C LYS A 53 10.80 -0.77 -13.43
N TYR A 54 11.81 -0.14 -12.83
CA TYR A 54 13.20 -0.37 -13.21
C TYR A 54 13.62 -1.81 -12.90
N GLY A 55 13.34 -2.30 -11.69
CA GLY A 55 13.61 -3.68 -11.27
C GLY A 55 13.02 -4.72 -12.24
N LYS A 56 11.77 -4.50 -12.67
CA LYS A 56 11.10 -5.32 -13.69
C LYS A 56 11.78 -5.31 -15.05
N ALA A 57 12.38 -4.18 -15.46
CA ALA A 57 13.04 -4.04 -16.75
C ALA A 57 14.44 -4.68 -16.81
N ILE A 58 15.13 -4.81 -15.67
CA ILE A 58 16.53 -5.25 -15.62
C ILE A 58 16.74 -6.66 -15.08
N ASN A 59 15.79 -7.23 -14.35
CA ASN A 59 16.02 -8.44 -13.55
C ASN A 59 15.35 -9.66 -14.18
N ASN A 60 16.16 -10.55 -14.77
CA ASN A 60 15.66 -11.75 -15.44
C ASN A 60 15.36 -12.90 -14.47
N ASP A 61 16.18 -13.08 -13.43
CA ASP A 61 16.11 -14.26 -12.54
C ASP A 61 15.06 -14.08 -11.42
N HIS A 62 14.69 -12.84 -11.10
CA HIS A 62 13.74 -12.50 -10.05
C HIS A 62 12.62 -11.56 -10.53
N SER A 63 12.30 -11.62 -11.83
CA SER A 63 11.19 -10.86 -12.43
C SER A 63 9.86 -11.08 -11.70
N TYR A 64 9.60 -12.30 -11.23
CA TYR A 64 8.39 -12.64 -10.46
C TYR A 64 8.16 -11.74 -9.25
N PHE A 65 9.22 -11.34 -8.54
CA PHE A 65 9.10 -10.46 -7.38
C PHE A 65 8.70 -9.06 -7.80
N TRP A 66 9.32 -8.53 -8.85
CA TRP A 66 9.01 -7.20 -9.37
C TRP A 66 7.63 -7.13 -10.01
N ASP A 67 7.20 -8.19 -10.69
CA ASP A 67 5.84 -8.32 -11.20
C ASP A 67 4.83 -8.31 -10.04
N TRP A 68 5.09 -9.09 -8.99
CA TRP A 68 4.24 -9.09 -7.80
C TRP A 68 4.23 -7.74 -7.08
N MET A 69 5.36 -7.04 -6.99
CA MET A 69 5.45 -5.70 -6.39
C MET A 69 4.63 -4.66 -7.18
N ASP A 70 4.67 -4.73 -8.50
CA ASP A 70 3.92 -3.86 -9.42
C ASP A 70 2.41 -4.13 -9.34
N GLU A 71 2.01 -5.41 -9.31
CA GLU A 71 0.62 -5.84 -9.28
C GLU A 71 -0.03 -5.65 -7.89
N TYR A 72 0.68 -5.96 -6.79
CA TYR A 72 0.13 -6.00 -5.44
C TYR A 72 0.91 -5.15 -4.44
N GLY A 73 2.24 -5.26 -4.43
CA GLY A 73 3.09 -4.74 -3.35
C GLY A 73 2.97 -3.23 -3.12
N ILE A 74 2.92 -2.43 -4.19
CA ILE A 74 2.71 -0.97 -4.09
C ILE A 74 1.36 -0.65 -3.42
N GLY A 75 0.31 -1.39 -3.75
CA GLY A 75 -1.01 -1.24 -3.15
C GLY A 75 -1.00 -1.55 -1.66
N TYR A 76 -0.39 -2.66 -1.27
CA TYR A 76 -0.26 -3.06 0.13
C TYR A 76 0.52 -2.04 0.95
N ILE A 77 1.66 -1.55 0.43
CA ILE A 77 2.45 -0.51 1.09
C ILE A 77 1.62 0.75 1.35
N LYS A 78 0.78 1.17 0.40
CA LYS A 78 -0.12 2.32 0.58
C LYS A 78 -1.14 2.09 1.67
N THR A 79 -1.78 0.93 1.73
CA THR A 79 -2.74 0.58 2.78
C THR A 79 -2.06 0.55 4.15
N ILE A 80 -0.92 -0.14 4.24
CA ILE A 80 -0.12 -0.27 5.46
C ILE A 80 0.31 1.11 5.97
N GLY A 81 0.93 1.91 5.10
CA GLY A 81 1.51 3.19 5.49
C GLY A 81 0.49 4.26 5.86
N LYS A 82 -0.77 4.14 5.41
CA LYS A 82 -1.89 5.04 5.81
C LYS A 82 -2.56 4.63 7.12
N THR A 83 -2.31 3.42 7.61
CA THR A 83 -2.98 2.88 8.79
C THR A 83 -2.16 3.11 10.05
N THR A 84 -2.75 3.78 11.04
CA THR A 84 -2.18 3.86 12.41
C THR A 84 -2.51 2.57 13.15
N LEU A 85 -1.48 1.90 13.67
CA LEU A 85 -1.63 0.62 14.36
C LEU A 85 -1.83 0.85 15.87
N PRO A 86 -2.77 0.16 16.53
CA PRO A 86 -2.99 0.32 17.97
C PRO A 86 -1.91 -0.41 18.78
N ASP A 87 -1.57 0.14 19.96
CA ASP A 87 -0.64 -0.50 20.90
C ASP A 87 -1.32 -1.59 21.72
N THR A 88 -1.63 -2.71 21.06
CA THR A 88 -2.10 -3.94 21.70
C THR A 88 -0.99 -4.98 21.75
N GLU A 89 -1.03 -5.86 22.76
CA GLU A 89 -0.10 -7.00 22.85
C GLU A 89 -0.14 -7.85 21.58
N GLU A 90 -1.33 -8.06 21.02
CA GLU A 90 -1.53 -8.80 19.77
C GLU A 90 -0.82 -8.13 18.58
N THR A 91 -0.96 -6.82 18.41
CA THR A 91 -0.33 -6.07 17.31
C THR A 91 1.19 -6.11 17.44
N LEU A 92 1.71 -5.89 18.65
CA LEU A 92 3.15 -5.90 18.91
C LEU A 92 3.75 -7.30 18.72
N ASN A 93 3.07 -8.36 19.19
CA ASN A 93 3.51 -9.74 19.00
C ASN A 93 3.50 -10.12 17.52
N PHE A 94 2.46 -9.74 16.78
CA PHE A 94 2.35 -9.95 15.35
C PHE A 94 3.52 -9.28 14.61
N LEU A 95 3.74 -7.98 14.81
CA LEU A 95 4.82 -7.25 14.15
C LEU A 95 6.21 -7.78 14.53
N SER A 96 6.43 -8.12 15.80
CA SER A 96 7.70 -8.69 16.26
C SER A 96 7.98 -10.04 15.61
N TYR A 97 6.96 -10.88 15.44
CA TYR A 97 7.09 -12.14 14.72
C TYR A 97 7.41 -11.91 13.24
N ARG A 98 6.76 -10.94 12.57
CA ARG A 98 7.07 -10.61 11.17
C ARG A 98 8.49 -10.05 11.02
N GLN A 99 8.95 -9.24 11.97
CA GLN A 99 10.33 -8.74 12.00
C GLN A 99 11.33 -9.88 12.08
N LEU A 100 11.12 -10.84 12.99
CA LEU A 100 11.99 -11.99 13.18
C LEU A 100 12.15 -12.80 11.88
N LEU A 101 11.04 -13.09 11.19
CA LEU A 101 11.08 -13.83 9.92
C LEU A 101 11.90 -13.08 8.86
N LEU A 102 11.68 -11.78 8.71
CA LEU A 102 12.45 -10.95 7.78
C LEU A 102 13.94 -10.96 8.13
N GLU A 103 14.29 -10.80 9.41
CA GLU A 103 15.68 -10.79 9.86
C GLU A 103 16.39 -12.12 9.62
N MET A 104 15.72 -13.24 9.86
CA MET A 104 16.27 -14.57 9.55
C MET A 104 16.64 -14.71 8.08
N ASP A 105 15.80 -14.25 7.15
CA ASP A 105 16.09 -14.38 5.72
C ASP A 105 17.09 -13.35 5.19
N ILE A 106 17.16 -12.17 5.82
CA ILE A 106 18.26 -11.23 5.60
C ILE A 106 19.60 -11.89 5.98
N GLU A 107 19.66 -12.54 7.15
CA GLU A 107 20.86 -13.23 7.65
C GLU A 107 21.25 -14.44 6.79
N ASN A 108 20.26 -15.17 6.26
CA ASN A 108 20.50 -16.33 5.39
C ASN A 108 21.19 -15.97 4.06
N GLY A 109 21.14 -14.71 3.62
CA GLY A 109 21.90 -14.26 2.45
C GLY A 109 21.34 -14.74 1.10
N ILE A 110 20.13 -15.31 1.06
CA ILE A 110 19.53 -15.88 -0.15
C ILE A 110 18.45 -14.93 -0.71
N ALA A 111 18.70 -14.37 -1.89
CA ALA A 111 17.83 -13.37 -2.52
C ALA A 111 16.37 -13.84 -2.70
N SER A 112 16.17 -15.07 -3.17
CA SER A 112 14.83 -15.63 -3.37
C SER A 112 14.02 -15.75 -2.08
N ASN A 113 14.69 -16.11 -0.98
CA ASN A 113 14.04 -16.21 0.33
C ASN A 113 13.67 -14.83 0.85
N LEU A 114 14.57 -13.86 0.71
CA LEU A 114 14.27 -12.47 1.07
C LEU A 114 13.04 -11.96 0.28
N PHE A 115 13.00 -12.15 -1.03
CA PHE A 115 11.87 -11.69 -1.85
C PHE A 115 10.56 -12.35 -1.45
N LEU A 116 10.58 -13.65 -1.12
CA LEU A 116 9.42 -14.34 -0.56
C LEU A 116 9.00 -13.71 0.76
N SER A 117 9.92 -13.54 1.70
CA SER A 117 9.63 -13.00 3.04
C SER A 117 9.14 -11.55 3.01
N ILE A 118 9.62 -10.74 2.06
CA ILE A 118 9.08 -9.40 1.80
C ILE A 118 7.63 -9.50 1.30
N SER A 119 7.36 -10.35 0.31
CA SER A 119 6.02 -10.51 -0.24
C SER A 119 5.02 -11.02 0.81
N GLU A 120 5.42 -11.99 1.62
CA GLU A 120 4.64 -12.49 2.73
C GLU A 120 4.42 -11.40 3.77
N LEU A 121 5.48 -10.70 4.22
CA LEU A 121 5.41 -9.61 5.20
C LEU A 121 4.32 -8.62 4.82
N LEU A 122 4.40 -8.06 3.61
CA LEU A 122 3.44 -7.06 3.13
C LEU A 122 2.03 -7.64 3.03
N THR A 123 1.89 -8.88 2.55
CA THR A 123 0.59 -9.56 2.46
C THR A 123 -0.06 -9.69 3.83
N ALA A 124 0.64 -10.27 4.81
CA ALA A 124 0.04 -10.51 6.11
C ALA A 124 -0.21 -9.23 6.91
N VAL A 125 0.64 -8.20 6.78
CA VAL A 125 0.37 -6.91 7.46
C VAL A 125 -0.85 -6.25 6.84
N ASN A 126 -0.97 -6.29 5.51
CA ASN A 126 -2.16 -5.78 4.82
C ASN A 126 -3.43 -6.55 5.22
N GLU A 127 -3.38 -7.89 5.27
CA GLU A 127 -4.49 -8.72 5.74
C GLU A 127 -4.84 -8.45 7.20
N PHE A 128 -3.84 -8.32 8.08
CA PHE A 128 -4.04 -7.98 9.48
C PHE A 128 -4.82 -6.68 9.62
N ILE A 129 -4.43 -5.63 8.88
CA ILE A 129 -5.12 -4.34 8.85
C ILE A 129 -6.57 -4.50 8.37
N ARG A 130 -6.79 -5.17 7.23
CA ARG A 130 -8.13 -5.34 6.65
C ARG A 130 -9.07 -6.12 7.54
N VAL A 131 -8.56 -7.12 8.29
CA VAL A 131 -9.39 -7.99 9.13
C VAL A 131 -9.64 -7.39 10.51
N HIS A 132 -8.65 -6.70 11.10
CA HIS A 132 -8.70 -6.32 12.52
C HIS A 132 -8.88 -4.82 12.76
N LEU A 133 -8.64 -3.96 11.76
CA LEU A 133 -8.59 -2.50 11.94
C LEU A 133 -9.55 -1.73 11.03
N GLU A 134 -9.85 -2.26 9.84
CA GLU A 134 -10.97 -1.74 9.07
C GLU A 134 -12.27 -2.25 9.71
N PRO A 135 -13.22 -1.37 10.10
CA PRO A 135 -14.52 -1.85 10.54
C PRO A 135 -15.08 -2.68 9.39
N ALA A 136 -15.74 -3.80 9.72
CA ALA A 136 -16.49 -4.59 8.76
C ALA A 136 -17.48 -3.67 8.04
N VAL A 137 -17.06 -3.07 6.93
CA VAL A 137 -17.97 -2.69 5.87
C VAL A 137 -18.61 -4.01 5.53
N THR A 138 -19.90 -4.10 5.85
CA THR A 138 -20.72 -5.25 5.54
C THR A 138 -20.59 -5.44 4.03
N TYR A 139 -19.72 -6.35 3.62
CA TYR A 139 -19.70 -6.89 2.27
C TYR A 139 -21.03 -7.62 2.11
N VAL A 140 -22.06 -6.85 1.74
CA VAL A 140 -23.15 -7.40 0.94
C VAL A 140 -22.48 -7.71 -0.39
N GLU A 141 -22.37 -9.00 -0.66
CA GLU A 141 -21.92 -9.61 -1.90
C GLU A 141 -22.30 -8.78 -3.12
N HIS A 142 -21.32 -8.46 -3.96
CA HIS A 142 -21.40 -8.81 -5.37
C HIS A 142 -20.00 -8.75 -5.99
N ASP A 143 -19.47 -9.93 -6.30
CA ASP A 143 -18.58 -10.14 -7.45
C ASP A 143 -19.08 -9.29 -8.61
N PHE A 144 -18.27 -8.34 -9.10
CA PHE A 144 -18.02 -8.05 -10.52
C PHE A 144 -16.97 -6.93 -10.57
N GLY A 145 -15.91 -7.14 -11.35
CA GLY A 145 -14.83 -6.17 -11.52
C GLY A 145 -15.35 -4.84 -12.02
N ILE A 146 -15.16 -3.78 -11.22
CA ILE A 146 -15.39 -2.40 -11.61
C ILE A 146 -14.06 -1.67 -11.40
N PHE A 147 -13.45 -1.29 -12.52
CA PHE A 147 -12.35 -0.33 -12.52
C PHE A 147 -12.94 1.05 -12.15
N GLU A 148 -12.66 1.53 -10.95
CA GLU A 148 -13.00 2.87 -10.52
C GLU A 148 -11.92 3.86 -10.98
N GLU A 149 -12.17 4.58 -12.08
CA GLU A 149 -11.47 5.83 -12.36
C GLU A 149 -12.34 7.02 -11.91
N PRO A 150 -11.84 7.91 -11.04
CA PRO A 150 -12.58 9.11 -10.67
C PRO A 150 -12.57 10.12 -11.82
N ILE A 151 -13.75 10.39 -12.40
CA ILE A 151 -13.95 11.48 -13.35
C ILE A 151 -14.36 12.73 -12.59
N ILE A 152 -13.54 13.77 -12.63
CA ILE A 152 -13.87 15.10 -12.08
C ILE A 152 -14.66 15.88 -13.13
N CYS A 153 -15.96 16.07 -12.92
CA CYS A 153 -16.78 16.93 -13.76
C CYS A 153 -16.76 18.38 -13.24
N GLN A 154 -16.10 19.30 -13.96
CA GLN A 154 -16.27 20.74 -13.75
C GLN A 154 -17.25 21.31 -14.80
N GLY A 155 -18.48 21.61 -14.38
CA GLY A 155 -19.46 22.30 -15.23
C GLY A 155 -20.89 22.25 -14.70
N LYS A 156 -21.65 23.34 -14.88
CA LYS A 156 -23.07 23.45 -14.52
C LYS A 156 -23.88 22.37 -15.24
N LEU A 157 -24.62 21.57 -14.45
CA LEU A 157 -25.51 20.51 -14.91
C LEU A 157 -26.69 21.08 -15.73
N ASN A 158 -26.83 20.66 -16.98
CA ASN A 158 -28.08 20.74 -17.74
C ASN A 158 -28.85 19.42 -17.55
N SER A 159 -30.10 19.51 -17.12
CA SER A 159 -30.92 18.42 -16.59
C SER A 159 -31.62 17.57 -17.65
N GLU A 160 -30.89 16.88 -18.53
CA GLU A 160 -31.51 15.98 -19.54
C GLU A 160 -30.80 14.62 -19.72
N GLN A 161 -30.28 14.00 -18.66
CA GLN A 161 -29.87 12.59 -18.71
C GLN A 161 -30.50 11.78 -17.58
N GLU A 162 -31.37 10.85 -17.98
CA GLU A 162 -32.38 10.16 -17.17
C GLU A 162 -31.88 9.03 -16.27
N ASN A 163 -30.57 8.83 -16.06
CA ASN A 163 -30.07 7.71 -15.22
C ASN A 163 -28.81 8.08 -14.45
N ILE A 164 -28.91 9.05 -13.54
CA ILE A 164 -27.84 9.36 -12.59
C ILE A 164 -28.45 9.47 -11.20
N GLU A 165 -28.17 8.49 -10.34
CA GLU A 165 -28.37 8.63 -8.90
C GLU A 165 -27.19 9.38 -8.30
N TRP A 166 -27.50 10.38 -7.46
CA TRP A 166 -26.52 11.26 -6.84
C TRP A 166 -26.39 10.92 -5.35
N GLU A 167 -25.20 10.52 -4.91
CA GLU A 167 -24.84 10.58 -3.50
C GLU A 167 -24.17 11.93 -3.20
N PHE A 168 -24.81 12.72 -2.33
CA PHE A 168 -24.27 14.00 -1.86
C PHE A 168 -23.57 13.81 -0.52
N LEU A 169 -22.25 14.03 -0.48
CA LEU A 169 -21.53 14.21 0.78
C LEU A 169 -21.68 15.67 1.22
N LEU A 170 -22.42 15.86 2.32
CA LEU A 170 -22.65 17.10 3.08
C LEU A 170 -21.64 18.25 2.80
N SER A 171 -22.12 19.36 2.20
CA SER A 171 -21.42 20.66 2.13
C SER A 171 -22.39 21.78 1.65
N PRO A 172 -22.18 23.08 1.98
CA PRO A 172 -23.12 24.18 1.69
C PRO A 172 -23.32 24.44 0.19
N ALA A 173 -24.38 25.17 -0.13
CA ALA A 173 -24.97 25.37 -1.47
C ALA A 173 -24.05 25.82 -2.63
N ASP A 174 -22.78 26.17 -2.36
CA ASP A 174 -21.87 26.77 -3.34
C ASP A 174 -20.74 25.83 -3.82
N LEU A 175 -20.64 24.59 -3.31
CA LEU A 175 -19.69 23.58 -3.77
C LEU A 175 -20.31 22.18 -3.71
N GLN A 176 -21.09 21.84 -4.73
CA GLN A 176 -21.54 20.47 -4.95
C GLN A 176 -20.46 19.71 -5.72
N GLN A 177 -19.69 18.90 -4.99
CA GLN A 177 -18.96 17.78 -5.57
C GLN A 177 -19.86 16.55 -5.42
N GLY A 178 -20.22 15.93 -6.53
CA GLY A 178 -21.04 14.72 -6.56
C GLY A 178 -20.40 13.70 -7.50
N PHE A 179 -20.57 12.43 -7.19
CA PHE A 179 -20.17 11.34 -8.05
C PHE A 179 -21.33 11.03 -9.01
N CYS A 180 -21.02 10.90 -10.31
CA CYS A 180 -21.96 10.38 -11.30
C CYS A 180 -21.64 8.93 -11.59
N TYR A 181 -22.63 8.05 -11.43
CA TYR A 181 -22.55 6.68 -11.91
C TYR A 181 -23.30 6.57 -13.24
N LYS A 182 -22.66 5.97 -14.25
CA LYS A 182 -23.31 5.57 -15.50
C LYS A 182 -23.48 4.06 -15.47
N PHE A 183 -24.71 3.59 -15.39
CA PHE A 183 -25.04 2.18 -15.54
C PHE A 183 -25.19 1.87 -17.04
N TYR A 184 -24.49 0.84 -17.53
CA TYR A 184 -24.68 0.25 -18.87
C TYR A 184 -25.40 -1.09 -18.73
#